data_AF-A0A7Z9WJJ3-F1
#
_entry.id   AF-A0A7Z9WJJ3-F1
#
_cell.length_a   1.000
_cell.length_b   1.000
_cell.length_c   1.000
_cell.angle_alpha   90.00
_cell.angle_beta   90.00
_cell.angle_gamma   90.00
#
_symmetry.space_group_name_H-M   'P 1'
#
loop_
_entity.id
_entity.type
_entity.pdbx_description
1 polymer ?
#
loop_
_entity_poly.entity_id
_entity_poly.type
_entity_poly.pdbx_seq_one_letter_code
_entity_poly.pdbx_strand_id
1 'polypeptide(L)'
;MKTVEGLLRSKADTLVREMRAVGGLARARQEVGPDESRWWWYLDRTVAGRRRRRMLRWLAIGGAVVALLLVAGFAYRAFLAPSPEEQMLYQHLAQAAQLRQEGDLAGALAEYEAARALAPDEPEINLWLGVLYEAQGRDEEAAAAFARAKALIGDELEFLVQRGMIYGQMNEVEAALADAEAALALDPESAMAHLLLGSVYEAQGNFPRAVEEFERAAQLAQQAGDSELFVQARMRAAMLLQKAPALRQPLGKGQR
;
A
#
# COMPACT_ATOMS: atom_id res chain seq x y z
N MET A 1 -3.79 41.39 -43.35
CA MET A 1 -3.83 40.89 -44.75
C MET A 1 -2.74 39.83 -44.92
N LYS A 2 -3.01 38.71 -45.60
CA LYS A 2 -2.00 37.68 -45.88
C LYS A 2 -1.07 38.20 -46.98
N THR A 3 0.19 38.48 -46.65
CA THR A 3 1.20 38.83 -47.66
C THR A 3 1.65 37.57 -48.40
N VAL A 4 2.05 37.71 -49.66
CA VAL A 4 2.61 36.61 -50.48
C VAL A 4 3.80 35.97 -49.76
N GLU A 5 4.65 36.78 -49.13
CA GLU A 5 5.78 36.29 -48.32
C GLU A 5 5.33 35.47 -47.10
N GLY A 6 4.28 35.90 -46.40
CA GLY A 6 3.71 35.14 -45.28
C GLY A 6 3.17 33.79 -45.72
N LEU A 7 2.53 33.72 -46.89
CA LEU A 7 2.04 32.48 -47.48
C LEU A 7 3.19 31.53 -47.86
N LEU A 8 4.24 32.04 -48.51
CA LEU A 8 5.43 31.26 -48.84
C LEU A 8 6.14 30.70 -47.59
N ARG A 9 6.28 31.51 -46.53
CA ARG A 9 6.90 31.06 -45.26
C ARG A 9 6.08 29.98 -44.55
N SER A 10 4.75 30.12 -44.53
CA SER A 10 3.83 29.15 -43.91
C SER A 10 3.78 27.82 -44.67
N LYS A 11 3.85 27.85 -46.02
CA LYS A 11 3.87 26.65 -46.86
C LYS A 11 5.27 26.12 -47.20
N ALA A 12 6.32 26.70 -46.63
CA ALA A 12 7.72 26.41 -46.99
C ALA A 12 8.11 24.93 -46.87
N ASP A 13 7.62 24.21 -45.85
CA ASP A 13 7.89 22.77 -45.68
C ASP A 13 7.27 21.91 -46.80
N THR A 14 6.11 22.33 -47.32
CA THR A 14 5.41 21.67 -48.45
C THR A 14 6.10 22.02 -49.77
N LEU A 15 6.37 23.30 -50.01
CA LEU A 15 7.05 23.78 -51.22
C LEU A 15 8.43 23.14 -51.38
N VAL A 16 9.25 23.09 -50.32
CA VAL A 16 10.57 22.44 -50.37
C VAL A 16 10.46 20.93 -50.66
N ARG A 17 9.37 20.27 -50.21
CA ARG A 17 9.14 18.85 -50.48
C ARG A 17 8.79 18.61 -51.95
N GLU A 18 7.87 19.39 -52.49
CA GLU A 18 7.47 19.33 -53.90
C GLU A 18 8.63 19.70 -54.83
N MET A 19 9.38 20.75 -54.50
CA MET A 19 10.56 21.18 -55.28
C MET A 19 11.66 20.11 -55.31
N ARG A 20 11.81 19.27 -54.28
CA ARG A 20 12.74 18.13 -54.32
C ARG A 20 12.35 17.09 -55.36
N ALA A 21 11.05 16.85 -55.57
CA ALA A 21 10.56 15.85 -56.52
C ALA A 21 10.92 16.22 -57.97
N VAL A 22 11.16 17.50 -58.25
CA VAL A 22 11.54 18.02 -59.58
C VAL A 22 13.02 18.44 -59.67
N GLY A 23 13.89 17.95 -58.77
CA GLY A 23 15.34 18.17 -58.84
C GLY A 23 15.92 19.15 -57.81
N GLY A 24 15.07 19.83 -57.04
CA GLY A 24 15.45 20.62 -55.86
C GLY A 24 16.05 22.01 -56.16
N LEU A 25 16.00 22.88 -55.14
CA LEU A 25 16.52 24.25 -55.23
C LEU A 25 18.05 24.33 -55.34
N ALA A 26 18.78 23.30 -54.90
CA ALA A 26 20.24 23.29 -54.94
C ALA A 26 20.79 23.27 -56.37
N ARG A 27 20.21 22.45 -57.25
CA ARG A 27 20.58 22.37 -58.66
C ARG A 27 20.16 23.64 -59.41
N ALA A 28 18.92 24.09 -59.19
CA ALA A 28 18.40 25.29 -59.83
C ALA A 28 19.22 26.55 -59.48
N ARG A 29 19.80 26.63 -58.27
CA ARG A 29 20.73 27.72 -57.91
C ARG A 29 22.04 27.70 -58.70
N GLN A 30 22.58 26.52 -59.03
CA GLN A 30 23.83 26.41 -59.81
C GLN A 30 23.64 26.87 -61.26
N GLU A 31 22.44 26.66 -61.82
CA GLU A 31 22.10 27.04 -63.18
C GLU A 31 21.79 28.55 -63.31
N VAL A 32 21.10 29.13 -62.32
CA VAL A 32 20.61 30.52 -62.39
C VAL A 32 21.56 31.54 -61.73
N GLY A 33 22.34 31.13 -60.73
CA GLY A 33 23.20 32.03 -59.96
C GLY A 33 22.45 33.20 -59.28
N PRO A 34 21.37 32.95 -58.52
CA PRO A 34 20.53 34.01 -57.97
C PRO A 34 21.20 34.80 -56.85
N ASP A 35 20.94 36.11 -56.80
CA ASP A 35 21.37 37.01 -55.72
C ASP A 35 20.96 36.46 -54.33
N GLU A 36 21.91 36.50 -53.39
CA GLU A 36 21.76 36.05 -52.01
C GLU A 36 20.69 36.85 -51.24
N SER A 37 20.39 38.08 -51.67
CA SER A 37 19.31 38.89 -51.09
C SER A 37 17.91 38.28 -51.26
N ARG A 38 17.73 37.38 -52.24
CA ARG A 38 16.43 36.75 -52.55
C ARG A 38 16.22 35.47 -51.73
N TRP A 39 15.73 35.65 -50.51
CA TRP A 39 15.63 34.59 -49.49
C TRP A 39 14.88 33.31 -49.91
N TRP A 40 13.92 33.37 -50.84
CA TRP A 40 13.14 32.20 -51.28
C TRP A 40 13.94 31.20 -52.11
N TRP A 41 15.03 31.63 -52.77
CA TRP A 41 15.96 30.71 -53.45
C TRP A 41 16.69 29.79 -52.47
N TYR A 42 16.74 30.17 -51.19
CA TYR A 42 17.42 29.46 -50.10
C TYR A 42 16.41 28.84 -49.11
N LEU A 43 15.15 28.66 -49.54
CA LEU A 43 14.08 28.15 -48.69
C LEU A 43 14.39 26.74 -48.13
N ASP A 44 15.05 25.88 -48.91
CA ASP A 44 15.54 24.57 -48.49
C ASP A 44 16.52 24.66 -47.30
N ARG A 45 17.47 25.61 -47.32
CA ARG A 45 18.41 25.88 -46.22
C ARG A 45 17.67 26.35 -44.97
N THR A 46 16.69 27.25 -45.12
CA THR A 46 15.90 27.74 -43.98
C THR A 46 15.02 26.66 -43.35
N VAL A 47 14.37 25.82 -44.16
CA VAL A 47 13.57 24.68 -43.71
C VAL A 47 14.45 23.63 -43.03
N ALA A 48 15.60 23.29 -43.61
CA ALA A 48 16.58 22.38 -43.01
C ALA A 48 17.06 22.89 -41.64
N GLY A 49 17.39 24.18 -41.53
CA GLY A 49 17.77 24.81 -40.26
C GLY A 49 16.66 24.79 -39.20
N ARG A 50 15.38 24.96 -39.58
CA ARG A 50 14.24 24.81 -38.65
C ARG A 50 14.02 23.36 -38.22
N ARG A 51 14.17 22.39 -39.13
CA ARG A 51 14.07 20.95 -38.80
C ARG A 51 15.19 20.51 -37.85
N ARG A 52 16.43 20.90 -38.12
CA ARG A 52 17.58 20.63 -37.22
C ARG A 52 17.36 21.22 -35.83
N ARG A 53 16.89 22.48 -35.73
CA ARG A 53 16.56 23.10 -34.44
C ARG A 53 15.42 22.37 -33.71
N ARG A 54 14.36 21.95 -34.41
CA ARG A 54 13.28 21.13 -33.81
C ARG A 54 13.82 19.78 -33.31
N MET A 55 14.60 19.07 -34.12
CA MET A 55 15.20 17.80 -33.75
C MET A 55 16.13 17.93 -32.53
N LEU A 56 17.03 18.91 -32.52
CA LEU A 56 17.91 19.16 -31.38
C LEU A 56 17.12 19.54 -30.11
N ARG A 57 16.04 20.31 -30.23
CA ARG A 57 15.15 20.59 -29.08
C ARG A 57 14.50 19.32 -28.55
N TRP A 58 13.96 18.47 -29.40
CA TRP A 58 13.36 17.20 -28.97
C TRP A 58 14.38 16.24 -28.37
N LEU A 59 15.60 16.19 -28.90
CA LEU A 59 16.71 15.44 -28.30
C LEU A 59 17.08 16.00 -26.92
N ALA A 60 17.15 17.33 -26.76
CA ALA A 60 17.43 17.97 -25.49
C ALA A 60 16.32 17.72 -24.47
N ILE A 61 15.05 17.81 -24.87
CA ILE A 61 13.89 17.51 -24.02
C ILE A 61 13.91 16.03 -23.62
N GLY A 62 14.10 15.11 -24.57
CA GLY A 62 14.18 13.69 -24.29
C GLY A 62 15.34 13.35 -23.35
N GLY A 63 16.52 13.94 -23.58
CA GLY A 63 17.68 13.80 -22.70
C GLY A 63 17.42 14.34 -21.29
N ALA A 64 16.76 15.49 -21.17
CA ALA A 64 16.38 16.06 -19.88
C ALA A 64 15.37 15.18 -19.12
N VAL A 65 14.39 14.61 -19.82
CA VAL A 65 13.43 13.66 -19.22
C VAL A 65 14.13 12.40 -18.73
N VAL A 66 15.02 11.81 -19.54
CA VAL A 66 15.80 10.63 -19.14
C VAL A 66 16.68 10.96 -17.94
N ALA A 67 17.38 12.09 -17.95
CA ALA A 67 18.18 12.54 -16.82
C ALA A 67 17.34 12.70 -15.56
N LEU A 68 16.15 13.30 -15.67
CA LEU A 68 15.23 13.47 -14.54
C LEU A 68 14.74 12.13 -13.99
N LEU A 69 14.40 11.17 -14.85
CA LEU A 69 14.02 9.82 -14.42
C LEU A 69 15.17 9.09 -13.72
N LEU A 70 16.40 9.24 -14.21
CA LEU A 70 17.59 8.64 -13.57
C LEU A 70 17.86 9.27 -12.20
N VAL A 71 17.77 10.59 -12.08
CA VAL A 71 17.91 11.30 -10.80
C VAL A 71 16.81 10.90 -9.84
N ALA A 72 15.56 10.82 -10.30
CA ALA A 72 14.44 10.37 -9.49
C ALA A 72 14.61 8.93 -9.00
N GLY A 73 15.04 8.02 -9.89
CA GLY A 73 15.30 6.62 -9.53
C GLY A 73 16.46 6.45 -8.56
N PHE A 74 17.52 7.25 -8.71
CA PHE A 74 18.62 7.29 -7.74
C PHE A 74 18.15 7.84 -6.39
N ALA A 75 17.42 8.96 -6.38
CA ALA A 75 16.89 9.56 -5.16
C ALA A 75 15.96 8.58 -4.42
N TYR A 76 15.10 7.87 -5.16
CA TYR A 76 14.27 6.82 -4.58
C TYR A 76 15.13 5.76 -3.90
N ARG A 77 16.12 5.18 -4.59
CA ARG A 77 16.98 4.13 -4.02
C ARG A 77 17.86 4.59 -2.86
N ALA A 78 18.31 5.83 -2.89
CA ALA A 78 19.24 6.36 -1.88
C ALA A 78 18.53 6.82 -0.60
N PHE A 79 17.28 7.28 -0.69
CA PHE A 79 16.60 7.94 0.43
C PHE A 79 15.25 7.35 0.82
N LEU A 80 14.57 6.65 -0.09
CA LEU A 80 13.18 6.20 0.10
C LEU A 80 13.00 4.69 0.00
N ALA A 81 13.90 3.98 -0.68
CA ALA A 81 13.80 2.54 -0.82
C ALA A 81 14.06 1.88 0.54
N PRO A 82 13.18 0.96 0.97
CA PRO A 82 13.39 0.23 2.21
C PRO A 82 14.72 -0.51 2.17
N SER A 83 15.37 -0.65 3.31
CA SER A 83 16.65 -1.34 3.38
C SER A 83 16.50 -2.80 2.90
N PRO A 84 17.56 -3.44 2.39
CA PRO A 84 17.49 -4.85 2.01
C PRO A 84 17.01 -5.75 3.17
N GLU A 85 17.38 -5.43 4.41
CA GLU A 85 16.95 -6.14 5.62
C GLU A 85 15.45 -5.98 5.87
N GLU A 86 14.94 -4.76 5.75
CA GLU A 86 13.52 -4.45 5.87
C GLU A 86 12.69 -5.11 4.76
N GLN A 87 13.20 -5.17 3.53
CA GLN A 87 12.57 -5.92 2.45
C GLN A 87 12.51 -7.42 2.76
N MET A 88 13.59 -8.00 3.30
CA MET A 88 13.61 -9.41 3.70
C MET A 88 12.65 -9.68 4.86
N LEU A 89 12.58 -8.76 5.84
CA LEU A 89 11.61 -8.84 6.93
C LEU A 89 10.18 -8.92 6.40
N TYR A 90 9.79 -7.99 5.52
CA TYR A 90 8.45 -8.00 4.92
C TYR A 90 8.19 -9.26 4.09
N GLN A 91 9.20 -9.80 3.42
CA GLN A 91 9.07 -11.06 2.68
C GLN A 91 8.80 -12.25 3.61
N HIS A 92 9.55 -12.37 4.71
CA HIS A 92 9.34 -13.42 5.70
C HIS A 92 7.96 -13.29 6.36
N LEU A 93 7.55 -12.09 6.77
CA LEU A 93 6.22 -11.86 7.36
C LEU A 93 5.08 -12.21 6.39
N ALA A 94 5.21 -11.83 5.11
CA ALA A 94 4.22 -12.15 4.10
C ALA A 94 4.11 -13.67 3.84
N GLN A 95 5.25 -14.35 3.73
CA GLN A 95 5.29 -15.81 3.56
C GLN A 95 4.73 -16.53 4.79
N ALA A 96 5.09 -16.10 5.99
CA ALA A 96 4.57 -16.65 7.23
C ALA A 96 3.03 -16.53 7.30
N ALA A 97 2.50 -15.35 6.93
CA ALA A 97 1.05 -15.12 6.88
C ALA A 97 0.35 -16.01 5.84
N GLN A 98 0.97 -16.22 4.66
CA GLN A 98 0.45 -17.12 3.64
C GLN A 98 0.43 -18.57 4.13
N LEU A 99 1.54 -19.06 4.70
CA LEU A 99 1.67 -20.43 5.20
C LEU A 99 0.65 -20.71 6.33
N ARG A 100 0.38 -19.73 7.20
CA ARG A 100 -0.72 -19.85 8.18
C ARG A 100 -2.09 -20.05 7.53
N GLN A 101 -2.39 -19.32 6.46
CA GLN A 101 -3.67 -19.49 5.75
C GLN A 101 -3.77 -20.86 5.06
N GLU A 102 -2.63 -21.40 4.62
CA GLU A 102 -2.52 -22.74 4.04
C GLU A 102 -2.55 -23.85 5.12
N GLY A 103 -2.41 -23.48 6.40
CA GLY A 103 -2.35 -24.41 7.53
C GLY A 103 -0.95 -25.01 7.77
N ASP A 104 0.08 -24.59 7.03
CA ASP A 104 1.46 -24.99 7.27
C ASP A 104 2.07 -24.18 8.43
N LEU A 105 1.73 -24.60 9.65
CA LEU A 105 2.20 -23.94 10.87
C LEU A 105 3.70 -24.12 11.10
N ALA A 106 4.30 -25.20 10.60
CA ALA A 106 5.73 -25.44 10.72
C ALA A 106 6.52 -24.51 9.79
N GLY A 107 6.08 -24.36 8.55
CA GLY A 107 6.63 -23.38 7.61
C GLY A 107 6.44 -21.95 8.13
N ALA A 108 5.24 -21.60 8.61
CA ALA A 108 4.98 -20.29 9.19
C ALA A 108 5.91 -19.98 10.38
N LEU A 109 6.15 -20.96 11.25
CA LEU A 109 7.06 -20.82 12.38
C LEU A 109 8.48 -20.50 11.92
N ALA A 110 9.00 -21.22 10.92
CA ALA A 110 10.34 -20.98 10.39
C ALA A 110 10.49 -19.57 9.80
N GLU A 111 9.48 -19.09 9.08
CA GLU A 111 9.46 -17.73 8.53
C GLU A 111 9.40 -16.66 9.63
N TYR A 112 8.63 -16.87 10.70
CA TYR A 112 8.64 -15.97 11.87
C TYR A 112 9.97 -15.99 12.62
N GLU A 113 10.65 -17.12 12.71
CA GLU A 113 11.99 -17.20 13.32
C GLU A 113 13.02 -16.43 12.49
N ALA A 114 12.93 -16.51 11.16
CA ALA A 114 13.76 -15.70 10.26
C ALA A 114 13.44 -14.20 10.38
N ALA A 115 12.15 -13.84 10.46
CA ALA A 115 11.71 -12.47 10.69
C ALA A 115 12.25 -11.91 12.02
N ARG A 116 12.20 -12.70 13.11
CA ARG A 116 12.77 -12.32 14.41
C ARG A 116 14.28 -12.10 14.37
N ALA A 117 15.00 -12.83 13.52
CA ALA A 117 16.45 -12.63 13.37
C ALA A 117 16.78 -11.27 12.74
N LEU A 118 15.88 -10.73 11.92
CA LEU A 118 16.01 -9.40 11.31
C LEU A 118 15.49 -8.29 12.22
N ALA A 119 14.40 -8.55 12.95
CA ALA A 119 13.74 -7.59 13.83
C ALA A 119 13.38 -8.23 15.19
N PRO A 120 14.35 -8.34 16.12
CA PRO A 120 14.15 -9.05 17.39
C PRO A 120 13.21 -8.33 18.35
N ASP A 121 13.12 -7.01 18.21
CA ASP A 121 12.38 -6.10 19.11
C ASP A 121 10.96 -5.79 18.61
N GLU A 122 10.46 -6.57 17.64
CA GLU A 122 9.07 -6.46 17.17
C GLU A 122 8.13 -7.32 18.04
N PRO A 123 7.16 -6.72 18.75
CA PRO A 123 6.28 -7.47 19.64
C PRO A 123 5.40 -8.46 18.91
N GLU A 124 4.85 -8.08 17.75
CA GLU A 124 3.93 -8.91 16.97
C GLU A 124 4.60 -10.22 16.54
N ILE A 125 5.86 -10.17 16.11
CA ILE A 125 6.65 -11.35 15.74
C ILE A 125 6.77 -12.30 16.93
N ASN A 126 7.09 -11.77 18.12
CA ASN A 126 7.23 -12.58 19.32
C ASN A 126 5.89 -13.16 19.80
N LEU A 127 4.77 -12.45 19.60
CA LEU A 127 3.43 -12.99 19.89
C LEU A 127 3.10 -14.16 18.95
N TRP A 128 3.31 -13.99 17.64
CA TRP A 128 3.10 -15.06 16.65
C TRP A 128 3.93 -16.28 16.95
N LEU A 129 5.21 -16.11 17.28
CA LEU A 129 6.08 -17.19 17.71
C LEU A 129 5.56 -17.88 18.97
N GLY A 130 5.11 -17.12 19.97
CA GLY A 130 4.53 -17.67 21.19
C GLY A 130 3.37 -18.61 20.91
N VAL A 131 2.39 -18.14 20.12
CA VAL A 131 1.21 -18.94 19.75
C VAL A 131 1.58 -20.16 18.89
N LEU A 132 2.51 -20.00 17.94
CA LEU A 132 2.94 -21.11 17.09
C LEU A 132 3.75 -22.18 17.85
N TYR A 133 4.59 -21.77 18.81
CA TYR A 133 5.28 -22.72 19.68
C TYR A 133 4.30 -23.47 20.57
N GLU A 134 3.33 -22.77 21.17
CA GLU A 134 2.28 -23.39 21.99
C GLU A 134 1.46 -24.41 21.20
N ALA A 135 1.07 -24.07 19.96
CA ALA A 135 0.37 -24.99 19.06
C ALA A 135 1.19 -26.26 18.71
N GLN A 136 2.53 -26.20 18.84
CA GLN A 136 3.44 -27.34 18.66
C GLN A 136 3.77 -28.06 19.98
N GLY A 137 3.21 -27.65 21.12
CA GLY A 137 3.53 -28.18 22.45
C GLY A 137 4.93 -27.79 22.95
N ARG A 138 5.49 -26.70 22.42
CA ARG A 138 6.81 -26.16 22.77
C ARG A 138 6.67 -25.07 23.83
N ASP A 139 6.24 -25.49 25.02
CA ASP A 139 5.76 -24.59 26.07
C ASP A 139 6.86 -23.64 26.60
N GLU A 140 8.10 -24.12 26.70
CA GLU A 140 9.22 -23.29 27.17
C GLU A 140 9.55 -22.17 26.17
N GLU A 141 9.58 -22.49 24.87
CA GLU A 141 9.80 -21.49 23.83
C GLU A 141 8.62 -20.52 23.69
N ALA A 142 7.39 -21.01 23.85
CA ALA A 142 6.19 -20.19 23.86
C ALA A 142 6.24 -19.17 25.02
N ALA A 143 6.53 -19.62 26.23
CA ALA A 143 6.67 -18.77 27.40
C ALA A 143 7.76 -17.70 27.23
N ALA A 144 8.91 -18.08 26.66
CA ALA A 144 9.99 -17.15 26.39
C ALA A 144 9.61 -16.08 25.34
N ALA A 145 8.89 -16.48 24.29
CA ALA A 145 8.42 -15.57 23.24
C ALA A 145 7.36 -14.60 23.78
N PHE A 146 6.37 -15.08 24.54
CA PHE A 146 5.38 -14.23 25.19
C PHE A 146 6.01 -13.27 26.21
N ALA A 147 6.99 -13.72 26.99
CA ALA A 147 7.70 -12.85 27.94
C ALA A 147 8.41 -11.69 27.22
N ARG A 148 9.01 -11.94 26.06
CA ARG A 148 9.62 -10.88 25.23
C ARG A 148 8.56 -9.93 24.67
N ALA A 149 7.50 -10.46 24.05
CA ALA A 149 6.41 -9.63 23.54
C ALA A 149 5.82 -8.72 24.62
N LYS A 150 5.53 -9.28 25.79
CA LYS A 150 5.03 -8.54 26.95
C LYS A 150 5.99 -7.44 27.41
N ALA A 151 7.29 -7.73 27.46
CA ALA A 151 8.31 -6.75 27.83
C ALA A 151 8.41 -5.59 26.81
N LEU A 152 8.20 -5.87 25.52
CA LEU A 152 8.23 -4.87 24.45
C LEU A 152 6.96 -4.01 24.42
N ILE A 153 5.78 -4.59 24.67
CA ILE A 153 4.50 -3.86 24.72
C ILE A 153 4.42 -2.98 25.97
N GLY A 154 4.85 -3.51 27.12
CA GLY A 154 4.89 -2.77 28.39
C GLY A 154 3.53 -2.54 29.07
N ASP A 155 2.43 -2.55 28.32
CA ASP A 155 1.06 -2.52 28.83
C ASP A 155 0.42 -3.92 28.85
N GLU A 156 -0.15 -4.32 29.99
CA GLU A 156 -0.74 -5.65 30.18
C GLU A 156 -2.00 -5.83 29.33
N LEU A 157 -2.86 -4.81 29.28
CA LEU A 157 -4.12 -4.88 28.55
C LEU A 157 -3.86 -5.01 27.06
N GLU A 158 -2.96 -4.19 26.53
CA GLU A 158 -2.55 -4.25 25.14
C GLU A 158 -1.92 -5.60 24.78
N PHE A 159 -1.06 -6.16 25.65
CA PHE A 159 -0.50 -7.50 25.45
C PHE A 159 -1.60 -8.57 25.36
N LEU A 160 -2.56 -8.58 26.29
CA LEU A 160 -3.67 -9.54 26.30
C LEU A 160 -4.53 -9.40 25.04
N VAL A 161 -4.85 -8.17 24.65
CA VAL A 161 -5.59 -7.90 23.42
C VAL A 161 -4.86 -8.45 22.20
N GLN A 162 -3.57 -8.09 22.02
CA GLN A 162 -2.84 -8.47 20.82
C GLN A 162 -2.65 -10.00 20.75
N ARG A 163 -2.35 -10.66 21.88
CA ARG A 163 -2.26 -12.12 21.94
C ARG A 163 -3.61 -12.78 21.65
N GLY A 164 -4.69 -12.29 22.25
CA GLY A 164 -6.04 -12.79 22.01
C GLY A 164 -6.48 -12.65 20.55
N MET A 165 -6.11 -11.54 19.88
CA MET A 165 -6.37 -11.35 18.45
C MET A 165 -5.63 -12.37 17.59
N ILE A 166 -4.41 -12.76 17.98
CA ILE A 166 -3.62 -13.80 17.31
C ILE A 166 -4.24 -15.19 17.54
N TYR A 167 -4.64 -15.53 18.77
CA TYR A 167 -5.37 -16.78 19.04
C TYR A 167 -6.66 -16.87 18.22
N GLY A 168 -7.41 -15.76 18.10
CA GLY A 168 -8.61 -15.70 17.26
C GLY A 168 -8.31 -15.98 15.78
N GLN A 169 -7.19 -15.50 15.25
CA GLN A 169 -6.74 -15.79 13.89
C GLN A 169 -6.31 -17.26 13.70
N MET A 170 -5.81 -17.88 14.76
CA MET A 170 -5.46 -19.31 14.80
C MET A 170 -6.66 -20.21 15.07
N ASN A 171 -7.86 -19.63 15.22
CA ASN A 171 -9.08 -20.34 15.61
C ASN A 171 -8.98 -21.03 16.98
N GLU A 172 -8.08 -20.55 17.84
CA GLU A 172 -7.92 -20.95 19.26
C GLU A 172 -8.88 -20.12 20.11
N VAL A 173 -10.17 -20.40 19.94
CA VAL A 173 -11.27 -19.57 20.45
C VAL A 173 -11.27 -19.48 21.98
N GLU A 174 -10.98 -20.58 22.68
CA GLU A 174 -10.96 -20.65 24.13
C GLU A 174 -9.84 -19.77 24.71
N ALA A 175 -8.65 -19.80 24.10
CA ALA A 175 -7.52 -18.98 24.52
C ALA A 175 -7.78 -17.48 24.26
N ALA A 176 -8.36 -17.17 23.09
CA ALA A 176 -8.76 -15.80 22.77
C ALA A 176 -9.85 -15.26 23.72
N LEU A 177 -10.81 -16.10 24.12
CA LEU A 177 -11.84 -15.74 25.10
C LEU A 177 -11.22 -15.45 26.47
N ALA A 178 -10.30 -16.30 26.94
CA ALA A 178 -9.62 -16.09 28.21
C ALA A 178 -8.85 -14.77 28.23
N ASP A 179 -8.16 -14.42 27.14
CA ASP A 179 -7.47 -13.14 27.01
C ASP A 179 -8.44 -11.95 26.96
N ALA A 180 -9.60 -12.09 26.30
CA ALA A 180 -10.63 -11.05 26.29
C ALA A 180 -11.22 -10.81 27.68
N GLU A 181 -11.53 -11.87 28.43
CA GLU A 181 -12.04 -11.80 29.79
C GLU A 181 -11.00 -11.22 30.76
N ALA A 182 -9.73 -11.60 30.62
CA ALA A 182 -8.64 -11.03 31.40
C ALA A 182 -8.46 -9.53 31.10
N ALA A 183 -8.51 -9.12 29.83
CA ALA A 183 -8.42 -7.71 29.46
C ALA A 183 -9.59 -6.87 30.01
N LEU A 184 -10.82 -7.40 29.96
CA LEU A 184 -12.00 -6.75 30.55
C LEU A 184 -11.99 -6.74 32.08
N ALA A 185 -11.31 -7.69 32.73
CA ALA A 185 -11.09 -7.67 34.17
C ALA A 185 -10.10 -6.56 34.58
N LEU A 186 -9.14 -6.21 33.72
CA LEU A 186 -8.23 -5.08 33.94
C LEU A 186 -8.92 -3.74 33.69
N ASP A 187 -9.65 -3.62 32.59
CA ASP A 187 -10.43 -2.43 32.25
C ASP A 187 -11.77 -2.81 31.60
N PRO A 188 -12.88 -2.76 32.38
CA PRO A 188 -14.22 -3.04 31.88
C PRO A 188 -14.73 -2.03 30.83
N GLU A 189 -14.06 -0.88 30.65
CA GLU A 189 -14.43 0.13 29.64
C GLU A 189 -13.41 0.21 28.49
N SER A 190 -12.54 -0.79 28.36
CA SER A 190 -11.61 -0.88 27.25
C SER A 190 -12.34 -1.20 25.93
N ALA A 191 -12.36 -0.22 25.03
CA ALA A 191 -12.93 -0.38 23.69
C ALA A 191 -12.25 -1.53 22.92
N MET A 192 -10.95 -1.72 23.12
CA MET A 192 -10.16 -2.74 22.43
C MET A 192 -10.43 -4.15 22.98
N ALA A 193 -10.64 -4.28 24.30
CA ALA A 193 -11.04 -5.55 24.92
C ALA A 193 -12.44 -5.98 24.45
N HIS A 194 -13.39 -5.05 24.33
CA HIS A 194 -14.70 -5.31 23.72
C HIS A 194 -14.59 -5.68 22.23
N LEU A 195 -13.67 -5.07 21.47
CA LEU A 195 -13.42 -5.45 20.08
C LEU A 195 -12.90 -6.89 19.98
N LEU A 196 -11.97 -7.29 20.85
CA LEU A 196 -11.47 -8.66 20.92
C LEU A 196 -12.62 -9.63 21.26
N LEU A 197 -13.41 -9.35 22.31
CA LEU A 197 -14.52 -10.21 22.70
C LEU A 197 -15.57 -10.36 21.58
N GLY A 198 -15.88 -9.28 20.87
CA GLY A 198 -16.74 -9.34 19.68
C GLY A 198 -16.16 -10.23 18.58
N SER A 199 -14.84 -10.21 18.39
CA SER A 199 -14.14 -11.09 17.44
C SER A 199 -14.24 -12.55 17.83
N VAL A 200 -14.09 -12.85 19.12
CA VAL A 200 -14.22 -14.20 19.68
C VAL A 200 -15.65 -14.72 19.47
N TYR A 201 -16.68 -13.92 19.77
CA TYR A 201 -18.06 -14.30 19.51
C TYR A 201 -18.38 -14.45 18.03
N GLU A 202 -17.76 -13.65 17.16
CA GLU A 202 -17.88 -13.81 15.70
C GLU A 202 -17.31 -15.16 15.25
N ALA A 203 -16.12 -15.55 15.75
CA ALA A 203 -15.49 -16.83 15.45
C ALA A 203 -16.33 -18.02 15.96
N GLN A 204 -16.99 -17.87 17.11
CA GLN A 204 -17.96 -18.84 17.65
C GLN A 204 -19.28 -18.92 16.86
N GLY A 205 -19.51 -18.00 15.89
CA GLY A 205 -20.77 -17.88 15.18
C GLY A 205 -21.90 -17.24 16.01
N ASN A 206 -21.61 -16.72 17.21
CA ASN A 206 -22.55 -16.01 18.05
C ASN A 206 -22.66 -14.54 17.61
N PHE A 207 -23.21 -14.33 16.41
CA PHE A 207 -23.36 -13.01 15.81
C PHE A 207 -24.16 -12.00 16.65
N PRO A 208 -25.21 -12.37 17.40
CA PRO A 208 -25.89 -11.44 18.30
C PRO A 208 -24.94 -10.80 19.32
N ARG A 209 -24.17 -11.62 20.04
CA ARG A 209 -23.21 -11.13 21.02
C ARG A 209 -22.05 -10.39 20.37
N ALA A 210 -21.55 -10.88 19.24
CA ALA A 210 -20.50 -10.20 18.51
C ALA A 210 -20.89 -8.76 18.12
N VAL A 211 -22.13 -8.57 17.64
CA VAL A 211 -22.65 -7.23 17.31
C VAL A 211 -22.74 -6.34 18.55
N GLU A 212 -23.25 -6.86 19.67
CA GLU A 212 -23.34 -6.12 20.94
C GLU A 212 -21.96 -5.62 21.40
N GLU A 213 -20.96 -6.50 21.40
CA GLU A 213 -19.60 -6.14 21.81
C GLU A 213 -18.94 -5.16 20.84
N PHE A 214 -19.14 -5.30 19.52
CA PHE A 214 -18.65 -4.32 18.55
C PHE A 214 -19.34 -2.96 18.67
N GLU A 215 -20.64 -2.92 18.97
CA GLU A 215 -21.34 -1.66 19.23
C GLU A 215 -20.83 -1.00 20.52
N ARG A 216 -20.55 -1.79 21.56
CA ARG A 216 -19.95 -1.30 22.80
C ARG A 216 -18.54 -0.75 22.57
N ALA A 217 -17.70 -1.48 21.84
CA ALA A 217 -16.38 -1.04 21.42
C ALA A 217 -16.44 0.28 20.64
N ALA A 218 -17.37 0.41 19.70
CA ALA A 218 -17.56 1.64 18.94
C ALA A 218 -17.97 2.82 19.85
N GLN A 219 -18.91 2.61 20.78
CA GLN A 219 -19.33 3.67 21.70
C GLN A 219 -18.17 4.17 22.58
N LEU A 220 -17.38 3.24 23.13
CA LEU A 220 -16.23 3.56 23.97
C LEU A 220 -15.11 4.25 23.16
N ALA A 221 -14.81 3.76 21.96
CA ALA A 221 -13.84 4.38 21.05
C ALA A 221 -14.25 5.81 20.69
N GLN A 222 -15.54 6.05 20.43
CA GLN A 222 -16.05 7.39 20.17
C GLN A 222 -15.86 8.33 21.36
N GLN A 223 -16.10 7.84 22.59
CA GLN A 223 -15.90 8.62 23.82
C GLN A 223 -14.42 8.95 24.05
N ALA A 224 -13.52 8.02 23.72
CA ALA A 224 -12.08 8.21 23.79
C ALA A 224 -11.51 9.07 22.64
N GLY A 225 -12.30 9.36 21.60
CA GLY A 225 -11.84 10.07 20.40
C GLY A 225 -11.05 9.20 19.41
N ASP A 226 -11.06 7.88 19.60
CA ASP A 226 -10.41 6.92 18.72
C ASP A 226 -11.28 6.66 17.48
N SER A 227 -11.06 7.46 16.44
CA SER A 227 -11.79 7.35 15.16
C SER A 227 -11.43 6.08 14.39
N GLU A 228 -10.18 5.65 14.52
CA GLU A 228 -9.63 4.31 14.26
C GLU A 228 -10.61 3.19 14.56
N LEU A 229 -10.61 2.89 15.84
CA LEU A 229 -11.32 1.78 16.44
C LEU A 229 -12.83 1.94 16.29
N PHE A 230 -13.34 3.17 16.34
CA PHE A 230 -14.75 3.45 16.09
C PHE A 230 -15.20 2.95 14.71
N VAL A 231 -14.46 3.30 13.65
CA VAL A 231 -14.80 2.88 12.29
C VAL A 231 -14.67 1.38 12.15
N GLN A 232 -13.60 0.79 12.68
CA GLN A 232 -13.36 -0.65 12.63
C GLN A 232 -14.51 -1.43 13.29
N ALA A 233 -14.85 -1.10 14.53
CA ALA A 233 -15.89 -1.77 15.30
C ALA A 233 -17.26 -1.65 14.62
N ARG A 234 -17.62 -0.46 14.14
CA ARG A 234 -18.86 -0.24 13.39
C ARG A 234 -18.92 -1.01 12.08
N MET A 235 -17.80 -1.12 11.36
CA MET A 235 -17.73 -1.88 10.12
C MET A 235 -18.01 -3.36 10.39
N ARG A 236 -17.40 -3.93 11.44
CA ARG A 236 -17.62 -5.33 11.83
C ARG A 236 -19.05 -5.60 12.26
N ALA A 237 -19.63 -4.75 13.12
CA ALA A 237 -21.04 -4.84 13.48
C ALA A 237 -21.95 -4.79 12.24
N ALA A 238 -21.72 -3.83 11.34
CA ALA A 238 -22.51 -3.68 10.12
C ALA A 238 -22.40 -4.90 9.17
N MET A 239 -21.21 -5.49 9.02
CA MET A 239 -21.01 -6.70 8.22
C MET A 239 -21.81 -7.89 8.78
N LEU A 240 -21.83 -8.07 10.10
CA LEU A 240 -22.61 -9.14 10.73
C LEU A 240 -24.12 -8.92 10.60
N LEU A 241 -24.61 -7.69 10.76
CA LEU A 241 -26.02 -7.34 10.52
C LEU A 241 -26.45 -7.53 9.05
N GLN A 242 -25.51 -7.51 8.10
CA GLN A 242 -25.79 -7.89 6.72
C GLN A 242 -25.90 -9.40 6.54
N LYS A 243 -25.00 -10.18 7.15
CA LYS A 243 -25.01 -11.65 7.09
C LYS A 243 -26.23 -12.26 7.80
N ALA A 244 -26.74 -11.60 8.85
CA ALA A 244 -27.90 -12.05 9.61
C ALA A 244 -28.96 -10.93 9.72
N PRO A 245 -29.80 -10.73 8.68
CA PRO A 245 -30.80 -9.66 8.66
C PRO A 245 -31.81 -9.72 9.81
N ALA A 246 -32.00 -10.90 10.41
CA ALA A 246 -32.82 -11.11 11.60
C ALA A 246 -32.35 -10.29 12.82
N LEU A 247 -31.06 -9.93 12.87
CA LEU A 247 -30.46 -9.12 13.93
C LEU A 247 -30.70 -7.60 13.76
N ARG A 248 -31.25 -7.16 12.62
CA ARG A 248 -31.50 -5.72 12.36
C ARG A 248 -32.72 -5.16 13.10
N GLN A 249 -33.55 -6.01 13.70
CA GLN A 249 -34.67 -5.52 14.49
C GLN A 249 -34.13 -4.96 15.81
N PRO A 250 -34.48 -3.73 16.20
CA PRO A 250 -34.10 -3.22 17.51
C PRO A 250 -34.67 -4.19 18.54
N LEU A 251 -33.82 -4.66 19.47
CA LEU A 251 -34.22 -5.45 20.64
C LEU A 251 -35.50 -4.81 21.20
N GLY A 252 -36.62 -5.48 20.97
CA GLY A 252 -37.94 -4.95 21.23
C GLY A 252 -38.00 -4.47 22.67
N LYS A 253 -38.46 -3.23 22.86
CA LYS A 253 -38.86 -2.70 24.16
C LYS A 253 -39.56 -3.79 24.94
N GLY A 254 -39.05 -4.04 26.14
CA GLY A 254 -39.47 -5.11 27.02
C GLY A 254 -40.98 -5.31 27.06
N GLN A 255 -41.33 -6.59 27.11
CA GLN A 255 -42.62 -7.10 27.52
C GLN A 255 -43.19 -6.27 28.67
N ARG A 256 -44.43 -5.78 28.49
CA ARG A 256 -45.36 -5.43 29.56
C ARG A 256 -46.47 -6.46 29.54
#